data_AF-A0A066XG44-F1
#
_entry.id   AF-A0A066XG44-F1
#
_cell.length_a   1.000
_cell.length_b   1.000
_cell.length_c   1.000
_cell.angle_alpha   90.00
_cell.angle_beta   90.00
_cell.angle_gamma   90.00
#
_symmetry.space_group_name_H-M   'P 1'
#
loop_
_entity.id
_entity.type
_entity.pdbx_description
1 polymer ?
#
loop_
_entity_poly.entity_id
_entity_poly.type
_entity_poly.pdbx_seq_one_letter_code
_entity_poly.pdbx_strand_id
1 'polypeptide(L)'
;MTDTNQDSGMDQPPDAVAGLDEEIENADTCEAWTMGDDLSPECALDPYETPKPTDEKGTCIVCKRRPTSRKCAQCGNDWICCQSCEEYMDLVKDSHTDVATHMIACQSRPQTTADIILGAVCRDELPNDPQAEDDYGFSRCRSLDCYKLLTVYHDLIINLHVTPYELDVWMKENRLYERIGAKIKARPLSINSSARAWFSNHKAVFVRPTYGNDDQRL
;
A
#
# COMPACT_ATOMS: atom_id res chain seq x y z
N MET A 1 35.35 57.09 -17.59
CA MET A 1 36.17 55.95 -17.15
C MET A 1 35.62 55.50 -15.81
N THR A 2 34.93 54.34 -15.83
CA THR A 2 34.73 53.34 -14.75
C THR A 2 34.28 53.84 -13.38
N ASP A 3 33.03 53.60 -12.98
CA ASP A 3 32.47 52.34 -12.44
C ASP A 3 33.13 51.87 -11.14
N THR A 4 32.38 51.91 -10.03
CA THR A 4 32.01 50.72 -9.25
C THR A 4 31.06 51.11 -8.11
N ASN A 5 29.78 50.76 -8.25
CA ASN A 5 28.84 50.64 -7.12
C ASN A 5 28.62 49.14 -6.93
N GLN A 6 28.96 48.63 -5.74
CA GLN A 6 28.71 47.24 -5.36
C GLN A 6 27.25 47.10 -4.89
N ASP A 7 26.49 46.39 -5.70
CA ASP A 7 25.17 45.83 -5.42
C ASP A 7 25.36 44.57 -4.56
N SER A 8 24.59 44.44 -3.47
CA SER A 8 24.53 43.27 -2.61
C SER A 8 23.10 42.75 -2.64
N GLY A 9 22.81 41.95 -3.66
CA GLY A 9 21.57 41.21 -3.79
C GLY A 9 21.44 40.16 -2.69
N MET A 10 20.34 40.21 -1.94
CA MET A 10 19.83 39.09 -1.16
C MET A 10 19.16 38.11 -2.14
N ASP A 11 19.72 36.91 -2.26
CA ASP A 11 19.08 35.78 -2.92
C ASP A 11 17.83 35.37 -2.12
N GLN A 12 16.64 35.58 -2.70
CA GLN A 12 15.44 34.84 -2.31
C GLN A 12 15.38 33.52 -3.10
N PRO A 13 14.97 32.40 -2.48
CA PRO A 13 14.79 31.14 -3.19
C PRO A 13 13.60 31.23 -4.16
N PRO A 14 13.65 30.50 -5.30
CA PRO A 14 12.61 30.58 -6.32
C PRO A 14 11.31 29.94 -5.84
N ASP A 15 10.20 30.65 -6.08
CA ASP A 15 8.82 30.18 -5.94
C ASP A 15 8.60 28.87 -6.73
N ALA A 16 8.58 27.74 -6.00
CA ALA A 16 8.33 26.41 -6.55
C ALA A 16 6.85 25.98 -6.42
N VAL A 17 5.92 26.91 -6.17
CA VAL A 17 4.52 26.59 -5.85
C VAL A 17 3.53 27.00 -6.96
N ALA A 18 3.96 27.81 -7.93
CA ALA A 18 3.05 28.38 -8.93
C ALA A 18 2.68 27.45 -10.11
N GLY A 19 3.42 26.35 -10.33
CA GLY A 19 3.23 25.50 -11.51
C GLY A 19 2.20 24.37 -11.36
N LEU A 20 1.91 23.94 -10.12
CA LEU A 20 1.02 22.79 -9.88
C LEU A 20 -0.46 23.17 -9.89
N ASP A 21 -0.81 24.40 -9.50
CA ASP A 21 -2.19 24.89 -9.53
C ASP A 21 -2.70 25.10 -10.97
N GLU A 22 -1.81 25.49 -11.89
CA GLU A 22 -2.13 25.67 -13.32
C GLU A 22 -2.33 24.33 -14.06
N GLU A 23 -1.66 23.26 -13.62
CA GLU A 23 -1.89 21.88 -14.11
C GLU A 23 -3.21 21.29 -13.58
N ILE A 24 -3.69 21.71 -12.40
CA ILE A 24 -4.98 21.31 -11.82
C ILE A 24 -6.14 21.98 -12.56
N GLU A 25 -6.02 23.27 -12.89
CA GLU A 25 -7.07 24.04 -13.57
C GLU A 25 -7.27 23.62 -15.04
N ASN A 26 -6.22 23.08 -15.69
CA ASN A 26 -6.26 22.65 -17.10
C ASN A 26 -6.49 21.13 -17.29
N ALA A 27 -6.77 20.37 -16.22
CA ALA A 27 -7.05 18.94 -16.32
C ALA A 27 -8.49 18.70 -16.83
N ASP A 28 -8.71 18.78 -18.15
CA ASP A 28 -10.07 18.85 -18.72
C ASP A 28 -10.89 17.55 -18.69
N THR A 29 -10.34 16.34 -18.90
CA THR A 29 -11.10 15.09 -18.64
C THR A 29 -10.21 13.91 -18.19
N CYS A 30 -10.75 12.96 -17.43
CA CYS A 30 -10.00 11.77 -17.00
C CYS A 30 -9.82 10.84 -18.20
N GLU A 31 -8.82 11.13 -19.03
CA GLU A 31 -8.46 10.35 -20.22
C GLU A 31 -7.76 9.02 -19.86
N ALA A 32 -8.28 8.27 -18.88
CA ALA A 32 -7.77 6.93 -18.60
C ALA A 32 -8.02 5.96 -19.79
N TRP A 33 -8.77 6.38 -20.82
CA TRP A 33 -9.21 5.54 -21.93
C TRP A 33 -9.09 6.26 -23.28
N THR A 34 -7.90 6.22 -23.87
CA THR A 34 -7.70 6.44 -25.31
C THR A 34 -6.78 5.35 -25.88
N MET A 35 -7.19 4.09 -25.71
CA MET A 35 -6.61 2.95 -26.45
C MET A 35 -7.76 2.04 -26.92
N GLY A 36 -8.30 2.31 -28.12
CA GLY A 36 -9.01 1.32 -28.95
C GLY A 36 -10.54 1.24 -28.86
N ASP A 37 -11.19 1.74 -29.91
CA ASP A 37 -12.49 1.39 -30.52
C ASP A 37 -13.63 0.73 -29.69
N ASP A 38 -14.75 1.48 -29.66
CA ASP A 38 -16.17 1.07 -29.65
C ASP A 38 -16.81 0.36 -28.44
N LEU A 39 -16.08 0.06 -27.36
CA LEU A 39 -16.70 -0.46 -26.13
C LEU A 39 -16.10 0.15 -24.85
N SER A 40 -16.10 1.48 -24.75
CA SER A 40 -15.72 2.17 -23.50
C SER A 40 -16.97 2.71 -22.81
N PRO A 41 -17.23 2.37 -21.53
CA PRO A 41 -18.10 3.18 -20.71
C PRO A 41 -17.40 4.55 -20.62
N GLU A 42 -18.08 5.60 -21.08
CA GLU A 42 -17.64 6.96 -20.83
C GLU A 42 -17.36 7.09 -19.33
N CYS A 43 -16.21 7.67 -18.95
CA CYS A 43 -16.06 8.14 -17.58
C CYS A 43 -17.25 9.09 -17.37
N ALA A 44 -18.29 8.62 -16.68
CA ALA A 44 -19.48 9.39 -16.43
C ALA A 44 -19.01 10.75 -15.93
N LEU A 45 -19.62 11.79 -16.49
CA LEU A 45 -19.35 13.21 -16.29
C LEU A 45 -19.60 13.63 -14.83
N ASP A 46 -19.03 12.92 -13.86
CA ASP A 46 -18.95 13.38 -12.50
C ASP A 46 -18.05 14.61 -12.52
N PRO A 47 -18.54 15.77 -12.04
CA PRO A 47 -17.73 16.97 -11.99
C PRO A 47 -16.47 16.66 -11.20
N TYR A 48 -15.32 16.82 -11.85
CA TYR A 48 -14.04 16.78 -11.17
C TYR A 48 -14.05 17.91 -10.12
N GLU A 49 -14.12 17.53 -8.85
CA GLU A 49 -13.93 18.49 -7.77
C GLU A 49 -12.44 18.82 -7.72
N THR A 50 -12.09 20.01 -8.21
CA THR A 50 -10.74 20.54 -8.06
C THR A 50 -10.41 20.57 -6.56
N PRO A 51 -9.30 19.92 -6.15
CA PRO A 51 -8.94 19.89 -4.74
C PRO A 51 -8.72 21.29 -4.21
N LYS A 52 -9.37 21.67 -3.09
CA LYS A 52 -9.17 22.99 -2.50
C LYS A 52 -7.70 23.16 -2.11
N PRO A 53 -7.15 24.39 -2.08
CA PRO A 53 -5.75 24.63 -1.74
C PRO A 53 -5.32 24.08 -0.38
N THR A 54 -6.27 23.83 0.53
CA THR A 54 -6.03 23.39 1.91
C THR A 54 -6.14 21.89 2.13
N ASP A 55 -6.58 21.12 1.14
CA ASP A 55 -6.84 19.70 1.31
C ASP A 55 -5.55 18.89 1.12
N GLU A 56 -5.44 17.75 1.80
CA GLU A 56 -4.41 16.76 1.47
C GLU A 56 -4.67 16.27 0.04
N LYS A 57 -3.68 16.39 -0.86
CA LYS A 57 -3.79 16.02 -2.28
C LYS A 57 -2.80 14.92 -2.62
N GLY A 58 -3.20 14.02 -3.52
CA GLY A 58 -2.30 13.03 -4.12
C GLY A 58 -2.70 12.67 -5.55
N THR A 59 -1.93 11.79 -6.19
CA THR A 59 -2.16 11.42 -7.60
C THR A 59 -3.02 10.17 -7.70
N CYS A 60 -4.05 10.21 -8.55
CA CYS A 60 -4.94 9.07 -8.79
C CYS A 60 -4.16 7.80 -9.13
N ILE A 61 -4.40 6.70 -8.40
CA ILE A 61 -3.65 5.46 -8.57
C ILE A 61 -3.98 4.71 -9.87
N VAL A 62 -5.12 5.02 -10.47
CA VAL A 62 -5.61 4.37 -11.69
C VAL A 62 -5.07 5.05 -12.93
N CYS A 63 -5.36 6.33 -13.11
CA CYS A 63 -4.99 7.05 -14.33
C CYS A 63 -3.57 7.64 -14.27
N LYS A 64 -2.98 7.78 -13.07
CA LYS A 64 -1.65 8.38 -12.82
C LYS A 64 -1.43 9.80 -13.38
N ARG A 65 -2.50 10.46 -13.83
CA ARG A 65 -2.43 11.78 -14.47
C ARG A 65 -2.95 12.90 -13.57
N ARG A 66 -4.00 12.63 -12.79
CA ARG A 66 -4.75 13.68 -12.09
C ARG A 66 -4.37 13.78 -10.61
N PRO A 67 -4.02 14.96 -10.10
CA PRO A 67 -4.08 15.24 -8.68
C PRO A 67 -5.54 15.19 -8.20
N THR A 68 -5.77 14.75 -6.97
CA THR A 68 -7.10 14.62 -6.37
C THR A 68 -7.01 14.69 -4.85
N SER A 69 -8.05 15.21 -4.22
CA SER A 69 -8.28 15.12 -2.76
C SER A 69 -9.25 13.99 -2.41
N ARG A 70 -9.85 13.33 -3.41
CA ARG A 70 -10.74 12.19 -3.19
C ARG A 70 -9.92 10.92 -2.94
N LYS A 71 -10.30 10.20 -1.89
CA LYS A 71 -9.78 8.86 -1.57
C LYS A 71 -10.81 7.80 -1.96
N CYS A 72 -10.36 6.54 -2.08
CA CYS A 72 -11.24 5.39 -2.32
C CYS A 72 -12.39 5.38 -1.31
N ALA A 73 -13.63 5.28 -1.79
CA ALA A 73 -14.83 5.27 -0.97
C ALA A 73 -14.93 4.02 -0.08
N GLN A 74 -14.27 2.92 -0.47
CA GLN A 74 -14.28 1.67 0.31
C GLN A 74 -13.27 1.69 1.47
N CYS A 75 -12.00 2.03 1.21
CA CYS A 75 -10.94 1.93 2.22
C CYS A 75 -10.41 3.29 2.72
N GLY A 76 -10.67 4.38 2.01
CA GLY A 76 -10.20 5.72 2.37
C GLY A 76 -8.68 5.93 2.31
N ASN A 77 -7.90 4.99 1.77
CA ASN A 77 -6.43 5.04 1.83
C ASN A 77 -5.76 5.57 0.56
N ASP A 78 -6.23 5.17 -0.62
CA ASP A 78 -5.61 5.53 -1.89
C ASP A 78 -6.37 6.63 -2.63
N TRP A 79 -5.63 7.45 -3.39
CA TRP A 79 -6.16 8.57 -4.16
C TRP A 79 -6.87 8.10 -5.42
N ILE A 80 -8.11 8.55 -5.63
CA ILE A 80 -8.93 8.21 -6.80
C ILE A 80 -9.62 9.47 -7.30
N CYS A 81 -9.40 9.82 -8.58
CA CYS A 81 -9.91 11.09 -9.10
C CYS A 81 -11.41 11.11 -9.41
N CYS A 82 -12.05 9.96 -9.65
CA CYS A 82 -13.45 9.89 -10.05
C CYS A 82 -14.03 8.48 -9.87
N GLN A 83 -15.37 8.37 -9.89
CA GLN A 83 -16.08 7.10 -9.73
C GLN A 83 -15.74 6.09 -10.84
N SER A 84 -15.52 6.53 -12.07
CA SER A 84 -15.11 5.63 -13.16
C SER A 84 -13.73 5.00 -12.94
N CYS A 85 -12.77 5.74 -12.37
CA CYS A 85 -11.50 5.15 -11.95
C CYS A 85 -11.72 4.16 -10.82
N GLU A 86 -12.62 4.44 -9.88
CA GLU A 86 -12.96 3.53 -8.80
C GLU A 86 -13.56 2.22 -9.31
N GLU A 87 -14.55 2.28 -10.21
CA GLU A 87 -15.18 1.13 -10.85
C GLU A 87 -14.21 0.34 -11.75
N TYR A 88 -13.25 1.01 -12.37
CA TYR A 88 -12.22 0.33 -13.16
C TYR A 88 -11.32 -0.58 -12.34
N MET A 89 -11.05 -0.23 -11.08
CA MET A 89 -10.24 -1.08 -10.20
C MET A 89 -10.89 -2.46 -9.99
N ASP A 90 -12.22 -2.52 -9.94
CA ASP A 90 -12.97 -3.77 -9.82
C ASP A 90 -12.87 -4.64 -11.07
N LEU A 91 -12.64 -4.02 -12.24
CA LEU A 91 -12.62 -4.68 -13.54
C LEU A 91 -11.22 -5.16 -13.97
N VAL A 92 -10.16 -4.50 -13.52
CA VAL A 92 -8.80 -4.75 -14.01
C VAL A 92 -7.92 -5.39 -12.97
N LYS A 93 -7.67 -6.69 -13.15
CA LYS A 93 -6.76 -7.48 -12.32
C LYS A 93 -5.29 -7.40 -12.75
N ASP A 94 -5.01 -6.86 -13.95
CA ASP A 94 -3.75 -7.18 -14.64
C ASP A 94 -2.81 -5.99 -14.98
N SER A 95 -3.17 -4.71 -14.76
CA SER A 95 -2.48 -3.63 -15.53
C SER A 95 -1.78 -2.48 -14.78
N HIS A 96 -1.91 -2.28 -13.48
CA HIS A 96 -1.15 -1.21 -12.79
C HIS A 96 -0.77 -1.66 -11.39
N THR A 97 0.53 -1.65 -11.05
CA THR A 97 1.05 -2.17 -9.77
C THR A 97 0.35 -1.56 -8.56
N ASP A 98 0.05 -0.26 -8.61
CA ASP A 98 -0.60 0.43 -7.50
C ASP A 98 -2.09 0.10 -7.41
N VAL A 99 -2.76 -0.15 -8.53
CA VAL A 99 -4.16 -0.64 -8.54
C VAL A 99 -4.22 -2.07 -8.02
N ALA A 100 -3.32 -2.95 -8.45
CA ALA A 100 -3.26 -4.32 -7.95
C ALA A 100 -2.95 -4.36 -6.44
N THR A 101 -2.02 -3.52 -5.99
CA THR A 101 -1.68 -3.36 -4.56
C THR A 101 -2.87 -2.83 -3.78
N HIS A 102 -3.55 -1.81 -4.30
CA HIS A 102 -4.79 -1.30 -3.73
C HIS A 102 -5.85 -2.40 -3.64
N MET A 103 -6.10 -3.18 -4.69
CA MET A 103 -7.11 -4.24 -4.66
C MET A 103 -6.81 -5.34 -3.62
N ILE A 104 -5.53 -5.59 -3.32
CA ILE A 104 -5.14 -6.48 -2.21
C ILE A 104 -5.44 -5.83 -0.85
N ALA A 105 -5.25 -4.50 -0.75
CA ALA A 105 -5.43 -3.70 0.46
C ALA A 105 -6.88 -3.28 0.74
N CYS A 106 -7.68 -3.10 -0.31
CA CYS A 106 -8.95 -2.42 -0.28
C CYS A 106 -10.01 -3.38 0.23
N GLN A 107 -10.42 -3.19 1.49
CA GLN A 107 -11.39 -4.05 2.14
C GLN A 107 -12.40 -3.21 2.91
N SER A 108 -13.70 -3.45 2.67
CA SER A 108 -14.83 -2.79 3.34
C SER A 108 -15.05 -3.25 4.79
N ARG A 109 -13.99 -3.77 5.44
CA ARG A 109 -14.03 -4.33 6.80
C ARG A 109 -13.20 -3.48 7.76
N PRO A 110 -13.41 -3.62 9.09
CA PRO A 110 -12.53 -3.00 10.07
C PRO A 110 -11.07 -3.40 9.83
N GLN A 111 -10.19 -2.41 9.93
CA GLN A 111 -8.75 -2.61 9.87
C GLN A 111 -8.29 -3.55 11.00
N THR A 112 -7.41 -4.48 10.66
CA THR A 112 -6.80 -5.47 11.54
C THR A 112 -5.29 -5.29 11.57
N THR A 113 -4.59 -6.01 12.46
CA THR A 113 -3.13 -6.02 12.48
C THR A 113 -2.52 -6.58 11.18
N ALA A 114 -3.25 -7.43 10.43
CA ALA A 114 -2.84 -7.87 9.10
C ALA A 114 -2.73 -6.71 8.10
N ASP A 115 -3.63 -5.74 8.19
CA ASP A 115 -3.65 -4.57 7.31
C ASP A 115 -2.47 -3.64 7.63
N ILE A 116 -2.01 -3.63 8.88
CA ILE A 116 -0.77 -2.94 9.28
C ILE A 116 0.45 -3.61 8.63
N ILE A 117 0.51 -4.94 8.63
CA ILE A 117 1.59 -5.69 7.95
C ILE A 117 1.59 -5.40 6.46
N LEU A 118 0.42 -5.35 5.82
CA LEU A 118 0.32 -4.96 4.42
C LEU A 118 0.88 -3.56 4.19
N GLY A 119 0.47 -2.58 5.00
CA GLY A 119 0.99 -1.21 4.87
C GLY A 119 2.52 -1.14 5.03
N ALA A 120 3.07 -1.90 5.97
CA ALA A 120 4.51 -2.01 6.20
C ALA A 120 5.22 -2.62 4.97
N VAL A 121 4.67 -3.69 4.39
CA VAL A 121 5.16 -4.31 3.15
C VAL A 121 5.13 -3.33 1.98
N CYS A 122 4.03 -2.59 1.78
CA CYS A 122 3.89 -1.63 0.69
C CYS A 122 4.89 -0.47 0.79
N ARG A 123 5.30 -0.09 2.01
CA ARG A 123 6.30 0.96 2.24
C ARG A 123 7.73 0.45 2.33
N ASP A 124 7.94 -0.87 2.27
CA ASP A 124 9.22 -1.52 2.55
C ASP A 124 9.81 -1.09 3.92
N GLU A 125 8.94 -0.96 4.92
CA GLU A 125 9.27 -0.53 6.28
C GLU A 125 8.90 -1.63 7.29
N LEU A 126 9.57 -1.64 8.44
CA LEU A 126 9.15 -2.51 9.54
C LEU A 126 7.83 -1.98 10.15
N PRO A 127 6.89 -2.86 10.54
CA PRO A 127 5.72 -2.44 11.29
C PRO A 127 6.16 -1.79 12.60
N ASN A 128 5.45 -0.76 13.02
CA ASN A 128 5.70 0.00 14.25
C ASN A 128 4.57 -0.14 15.28
N ASP A 129 3.53 -0.91 14.95
CA ASP A 129 2.43 -1.21 15.86
C ASP A 129 2.79 -2.43 16.73
N PRO A 130 2.84 -2.30 18.07
CA PRO A 130 3.26 -3.39 18.94
C PRO A 130 2.40 -4.66 18.83
N GLN A 131 1.10 -4.51 18.56
CA GLN A 131 0.21 -5.65 18.42
C GLN A 131 0.46 -6.39 17.12
N ALA A 132 0.63 -5.68 16.00
CA ALA A 132 0.99 -6.28 14.72
C ALA A 132 2.37 -6.92 14.77
N GLU A 133 3.33 -6.29 15.46
CA GLU A 133 4.64 -6.89 15.67
C GLU A 133 4.54 -8.23 16.42
N ASP A 134 3.71 -8.31 17.46
CA ASP A 134 3.51 -9.54 18.20
C ASP A 134 2.68 -10.59 17.45
N ASP A 135 1.60 -10.20 16.80
CA ASP A 135 0.72 -11.12 16.07
C ASP A 135 1.46 -11.81 14.93
N TYR A 136 2.38 -11.10 14.26
CA TYR A 136 3.11 -11.58 13.08
C TYR A 136 4.57 -11.93 13.33
N GLY A 137 5.04 -11.86 14.58
CA GLY A 137 6.34 -12.39 14.98
C GLY A 137 7.52 -11.46 14.79
N PHE A 138 7.30 -10.20 14.40
CA PHE A 138 8.36 -9.20 14.41
C PHE A 138 8.92 -8.96 15.82
N SER A 139 8.08 -9.03 16.86
CA SER A 139 8.51 -8.93 18.26
C SER A 139 9.46 -10.07 18.69
N ARG A 140 9.46 -11.19 17.94
CA ARG A 140 10.26 -12.40 18.20
C ARG A 140 11.50 -12.50 17.32
N CYS A 141 11.72 -11.54 16.43
CA CYS A 141 12.88 -11.47 15.54
C CYS A 141 14.01 -10.64 16.15
N ARG A 142 15.26 -10.98 15.79
CA ARG A 142 16.40 -10.07 15.98
C ARG A 142 16.39 -9.04 14.85
N SER A 143 16.98 -7.86 15.07
CA SER A 143 16.92 -6.72 14.14
C SER A 143 17.15 -7.06 12.64
N LEU A 144 18.16 -7.87 12.31
CA LEU A 144 18.42 -8.29 10.92
C LEU A 144 17.43 -9.34 10.39
N ASP A 145 16.83 -10.14 11.27
CA ASP A 145 15.84 -11.15 10.90
C ASP A 145 14.46 -10.53 10.65
N CYS A 146 14.16 -9.35 11.24
CA CYS A 146 12.93 -8.62 10.98
C CYS A 146 12.76 -8.28 9.49
N TYR A 147 13.82 -7.87 8.80
CA TYR A 147 13.76 -7.59 7.36
C TYR A 147 13.55 -8.85 6.52
N LYS A 148 14.11 -10.00 6.94
CA LYS A 148 13.84 -11.28 6.24
C LYS A 148 12.39 -11.71 6.43
N LEU A 149 11.84 -11.50 7.62
CA LEU A 149 10.43 -11.73 7.90
C LEU A 149 9.55 -10.80 7.05
N LEU A 150 9.93 -9.52 6.93
CA LEU A 150 9.26 -8.57 6.02
C LEU A 150 9.30 -9.08 4.57
N THR A 151 10.44 -9.58 4.09
CA THR A 151 10.54 -10.18 2.74
C THR A 151 9.62 -11.39 2.57
N VAL A 152 9.46 -12.24 3.60
CA VAL A 152 8.51 -13.37 3.57
C VAL A 152 7.07 -12.85 3.40
N TYR A 153 6.67 -11.84 4.18
CA TYR A 153 5.34 -11.25 4.07
C TYR A 153 5.12 -10.51 2.74
N HIS A 154 6.14 -9.81 2.24
CA HIS A 154 6.14 -9.19 0.93
C HIS A 154 5.86 -10.22 -0.17
N ASP A 155 6.62 -11.31 -0.22
CA ASP A 155 6.44 -12.34 -1.25
C ASP A 155 5.09 -13.06 -1.12
N LEU A 156 4.57 -13.25 0.10
CA LEU A 156 3.24 -13.81 0.32
C LEU A 156 2.14 -12.91 -0.24
N ILE A 157 2.21 -11.63 0.07
CA ILE A 157 1.16 -10.67 -0.30
C ILE A 157 1.25 -10.35 -1.80
N ILE A 158 2.43 -10.01 -2.29
CA ILE A 158 2.63 -9.49 -3.65
C ILE A 158 2.71 -10.63 -4.67
N ASN A 159 3.55 -11.66 -4.43
CA ASN A 159 3.78 -12.71 -5.44
C ASN A 159 2.79 -13.88 -5.33
N LEU A 160 2.23 -14.10 -4.13
CA LEU A 160 1.28 -15.19 -3.87
C LEU A 160 -0.14 -14.71 -3.63
N HIS A 161 -0.38 -13.39 -3.72
CA HIS A 161 -1.68 -12.74 -3.58
C HIS A 161 -2.43 -13.15 -2.31
N VAL A 162 -1.70 -13.33 -1.21
CA VAL A 162 -2.30 -13.56 0.10
C VAL A 162 -2.89 -12.24 0.58
N THR A 163 -4.20 -12.23 0.80
CA THR A 163 -4.89 -11.04 1.28
C THR A 163 -4.65 -10.82 2.79
N PRO A 164 -4.70 -9.57 3.28
CA PRO A 164 -4.72 -9.29 4.72
C PRO A 164 -5.80 -10.07 5.47
N TYR A 165 -6.96 -10.30 4.85
CA TYR A 165 -8.02 -11.09 5.46
C TYR A 165 -7.61 -12.56 5.66
N GLU A 166 -7.05 -13.20 4.64
CA GLU A 166 -6.50 -14.56 4.79
C GLU A 166 -5.44 -14.60 5.89
N LEU A 167 -4.58 -13.57 5.92
CA LEU A 167 -3.48 -13.49 6.88
C LEU A 167 -3.97 -13.30 8.32
N ASP A 168 -4.99 -12.47 8.54
CA ASP A 168 -5.70 -12.30 9.81
C ASP A 168 -6.36 -13.60 10.27
N VAL A 169 -7.02 -14.32 9.37
CA VAL A 169 -7.60 -15.64 9.68
C VAL A 169 -6.52 -16.63 10.12
N TRP A 170 -5.39 -16.69 9.42
CA TRP A 170 -4.31 -17.62 9.78
C TRP A 170 -3.67 -17.28 11.13
N MET A 171 -3.56 -15.99 11.44
CA MET A 171 -3.10 -15.50 12.73
C MET A 171 -4.07 -15.89 13.85
N LYS A 172 -5.37 -15.64 13.68
CA LYS A 172 -6.41 -16.00 14.65
C LYS A 172 -6.53 -17.51 14.87
N GLU A 173 -6.32 -18.32 13.83
CA GLU A 173 -6.26 -19.78 13.92
C GLU A 173 -4.97 -20.29 14.59
N ASN A 174 -3.98 -19.43 14.85
CA ASN A 174 -2.62 -19.81 15.28
C ASN A 174 -1.97 -20.83 14.33
N ARG A 175 -2.13 -20.61 13.02
CA ARG A 175 -1.66 -21.52 11.94
C ARG A 175 -0.80 -20.80 10.90
N LEU A 176 -0.21 -19.66 11.25
CA LEU A 176 0.63 -18.87 10.34
C LEU A 176 1.72 -19.73 9.70
N TYR A 177 2.49 -20.46 10.51
CA TYR A 177 3.59 -21.30 9.99
C TYR A 177 3.10 -22.33 8.98
N GLU A 178 2.05 -23.09 9.32
CA GLU A 178 1.53 -24.16 8.47
C GLU A 178 0.97 -23.61 7.15
N ARG A 179 0.22 -22.50 7.21
CA ARG A 179 -0.44 -21.91 6.05
C ARG A 179 0.56 -21.23 5.11
N ILE A 180 1.54 -20.51 5.66
CA ILE A 180 2.65 -19.91 4.89
C ILE A 180 3.47 -21.03 4.23
N GLY A 181 3.83 -22.06 5.00
CA GLY A 181 4.59 -23.21 4.49
C GLY A 181 3.86 -23.92 3.35
N ALA A 182 2.54 -24.04 3.42
CA ALA A 182 1.72 -24.62 2.36
C ALA A 182 1.76 -23.77 1.07
N LYS A 183 1.64 -22.45 1.17
CA LYS A 183 1.72 -21.52 0.02
C LYS A 183 3.12 -21.58 -0.62
N ILE A 184 4.18 -21.56 0.18
CA ILE A 184 5.58 -21.71 -0.29
C ILE A 184 5.78 -23.05 -1.00
N LYS A 185 5.27 -24.15 -0.44
CA LYS A 185 5.41 -25.49 -1.04
C LYS A 185 4.67 -25.59 -2.38
N ALA A 186 3.50 -24.96 -2.48
CA ALA A 186 2.72 -24.96 -3.72
C ALA A 186 3.39 -24.16 -4.84
N ARG A 187 4.07 -23.05 -4.50
CA ARG A 187 4.71 -22.14 -5.46
C ARG A 187 6.09 -21.70 -4.98
N PRO A 188 7.10 -22.59 -4.99
CA PRO A 188 8.39 -22.32 -4.37
C PRO A 188 9.15 -21.19 -5.07
N LEU A 189 8.97 -21.00 -6.38
CA LEU A 189 9.68 -19.97 -7.17
C LEU A 189 9.12 -18.56 -6.97
N SER A 190 7.94 -18.41 -6.37
CA SER A 190 7.32 -17.11 -6.09
C SER A 190 7.83 -16.47 -4.80
N ILE A 191 8.67 -17.18 -4.02
CA ILE A 191 9.29 -16.66 -2.81
C ILE A 191 10.80 -16.63 -3.01
N ASN A 192 11.43 -15.54 -2.59
CA ASN A 192 12.87 -15.36 -2.58
C ASN A 192 13.56 -16.56 -1.91
N SER A 193 14.60 -17.09 -2.55
CA SER A 193 15.29 -18.30 -2.09
C SER A 193 15.89 -18.14 -0.68
N SER A 194 16.40 -16.96 -0.35
CA SER A 194 16.92 -16.61 0.97
C SER A 194 15.81 -16.51 2.02
N ALA A 195 14.71 -15.83 1.69
CA ALA A 195 13.54 -15.72 2.57
C ALA A 195 12.91 -17.09 2.87
N ARG A 196 12.82 -17.96 1.85
CA ARG A 196 12.34 -19.34 1.99
C ARG A 196 13.23 -20.20 2.88
N ALA A 197 14.55 -20.08 2.72
CA ALA A 197 15.52 -20.77 3.57
C ALA A 197 15.44 -20.26 5.02
N TRP A 198 15.30 -18.95 5.21
CA TRP A 198 15.10 -18.36 6.52
C TRP A 198 13.81 -18.86 7.18
N PHE A 199 12.66 -18.78 6.49
CA PHE A 199 11.36 -19.23 6.98
C PHE A 199 11.42 -20.68 7.52
N SER A 200 12.06 -21.57 6.77
CA SER A 200 12.18 -23.00 7.13
C SER A 200 12.95 -23.23 8.44
N ASN A 201 13.85 -22.32 8.80
CA ASN A 201 14.68 -22.41 10.01
C ASN A 201 14.10 -21.63 11.21
N HIS A 202 13.06 -20.83 11.01
CA HIS A 202 12.54 -19.88 12.02
C HIS A 202 11.10 -20.16 12.43
N LYS A 203 10.73 -21.45 12.57
CA LYS A 203 9.38 -21.85 13.01
C LYS A 203 8.92 -21.14 14.29
N ALA A 204 9.82 -20.96 15.26
CA ALA A 204 9.51 -20.36 16.55
C ALA A 204 9.00 -18.91 16.46
N VAL A 205 9.33 -18.18 15.39
CA VAL A 205 8.85 -16.80 15.16
C VAL A 205 7.33 -16.76 14.94
N PHE A 206 6.77 -17.81 14.35
CA PHE A 206 5.36 -17.88 13.97
C PHE A 206 4.46 -18.56 15.02
N VAL A 207 5.02 -19.02 16.13
CA VAL A 207 4.27 -19.64 17.23
C VAL A 207 4.00 -18.57 18.28
N ARG A 208 2.72 -18.26 18.54
CA ARG A 208 2.38 -17.35 19.63
C ARG A 208 2.68 -18.00 20.99
N PRO A 209 3.20 -17.24 21.96
CA PRO A 209 3.30 -17.71 23.33
C PRO A 209 1.89 -18.04 23.83
N THR A 210 1.64 -19.31 24.17
CA THR A 210 0.43 -19.65 24.93
C THR A 210 0.64 -19.13 26.34
N TYR A 211 0.18 -17.92 26.63
CA TYR A 211 0.01 -17.51 28.02
C TYR A 211 -1.04 -18.45 28.61
N GLY A 212 -0.59 -19.39 29.44
CA GLY A 212 -1.45 -20.39 30.05
C GLY A 212 -2.60 -19.72 30.78
N ASN A 213 -3.82 -20.21 30.53
CA ASN A 213 -5.00 -19.92 31.33
C ASN A 213 -4.86 -20.53 32.73
N ASP A 214 -3.93 -20.03 33.54
CA ASP A 214 -3.77 -20.38 34.97
C ASP A 214 -4.22 -19.23 35.90
N ASP A 215 -5.08 -18.32 35.41
CA ASP A 215 -5.66 -17.24 36.21
C ASP A 215 -7.20 -17.23 36.22
N GLN A 216 -7.79 -18.44 36.22
CA GLN A 216 -9.18 -18.66 36.61
C GLN A 216 -9.31 -19.88 37.54
N ARG A 217 -8.85 -19.70 38.78
CA ARG A 217 -9.38 -20.39 39.95
C ARG A 217 -9.59 -19.37 41.07
N LEU A 218 -10.74 -18.70 41.02
CA LEU A 218 -11.45 -18.27 42.22
C LEU A 218 -12.21 -19.47 42.78
#